data_AF-A0AAD9KVX7-F1
#
_entry.id   AF-A0AAD9KVX7-F1
#
_cell.length_a   1.000
_cell.length_b   1.000
_cell.length_c   1.000
_cell.angle_alpha   90.00
_cell.angle_beta   90.00
_cell.angle_gamma   90.00
#
_symmetry.space_group_name_H-M   'P 1'
#
loop_
_entity.id
_entity.type
_entity.pdbx_description
1 polymer ?
#
loop_
_entity_poly.entity_id
_entity_poly.type
_entity_poly.pdbx_seq_one_letter_code
_entity_poly.pdbx_strand_id
1 'polypeptide(L)'
;MPLIVNGVEVTKLSSTIQEFLQFTSEKDDQLKEKSKQLLEETCKEIGPQKLLYVNQREYAVVCPSDGSGVTGLGHFDGCGMEGGVEGMMNKISQLARGGPDGRYELHLAGGFLDDRKQSAKLSLDLIGLLMKLEEEVHLVTLCVTDVNDTLSGSTHFPIIYGLAVGVKTGVVMQATFPSRGPDMDIRSATHFAGLKKMMDIYNNESGQLRVGLYHWEPQKDIDLYLALSDPQIRQSKSHPILRPEYGSR
;
A
#
# COMPACT_ATOMS: atom_id res chain seq x y z
N MET A 1 8.52 -7.75 -20.24
CA MET A 1 9.23 -8.10 -19.00
C MET A 1 8.73 -7.19 -17.90
N PRO A 2 7.56 -7.48 -17.29
CA PRO A 2 6.91 -6.53 -16.39
C PRO A 2 7.26 -6.74 -14.91
N LEU A 3 7.35 -8.00 -14.46
CA LEU A 3 7.66 -8.35 -13.07
C LEU A 3 8.73 -9.43 -13.01
N ILE A 4 9.81 -9.15 -12.28
CA ILE A 4 11.01 -9.99 -12.17
C ILE A 4 11.22 -10.43 -10.72
N VAL A 5 11.53 -11.71 -10.52
CA VAL A 5 11.94 -12.30 -9.23
C VAL A 5 13.31 -12.95 -9.42
N ASN A 6 14.34 -12.39 -8.78
CA ASN A 6 15.74 -12.83 -8.92
C ASN A 6 16.18 -13.08 -10.38
N GLY A 7 15.91 -12.12 -11.28
CA GLY A 7 16.25 -12.22 -12.70
C GLY A 7 15.33 -13.12 -13.53
N VAL A 8 14.33 -13.77 -12.93
CA VAL A 8 13.35 -14.61 -13.61
C VAL A 8 12.05 -13.84 -13.81
N GLU A 9 11.57 -13.77 -15.05
CA GLU A 9 10.29 -13.16 -15.38
C GLU A 9 9.12 -14.00 -14.85
N VAL A 10 8.17 -13.33 -14.21
CA VAL A 10 6.88 -13.94 -13.83
C VAL A 10 5.98 -13.93 -15.07
N THR A 11 5.92 -15.05 -15.78
CA THR A 11 5.18 -15.16 -17.05
C THR A 11 3.72 -15.56 -16.88
N LYS A 12 3.36 -16.13 -15.74
CA LYS A 12 1.99 -16.58 -15.44
C LYS A 12 1.64 -16.26 -13.99
N LEU A 13 0.47 -15.67 -13.80
CA LEU A 13 -0.08 -15.45 -12.46
C LEU A 13 -0.44 -16.80 -11.83
N SER A 14 0.03 -17.02 -10.59
CA SER A 14 -0.34 -18.17 -9.79
C SER A 14 -1.84 -18.19 -9.50
N SER A 15 -2.41 -19.38 -9.28
CA SER A 15 -3.85 -19.49 -8.98
C SER A 15 -4.18 -19.06 -7.56
N THR A 16 -3.20 -19.16 -6.65
CA THR A 16 -3.30 -18.72 -5.25
C THR A 16 -2.09 -17.87 -4.85
N ILE A 17 -2.25 -17.05 -3.81
CA ILE A 17 -1.13 -16.26 -3.27
C ILE A 17 -0.07 -17.18 -2.66
N GLN A 18 -0.47 -18.30 -2.06
CA GLN A 18 0.44 -19.30 -1.51
C GLN A 18 1.34 -19.92 -2.59
N GLU A 19 0.79 -20.23 -3.77
CA GLU A 19 1.58 -20.68 -4.92
C GLU A 19 2.59 -19.63 -5.38
N PHE A 20 2.20 -18.34 -5.38
CA PHE A 20 3.13 -17.26 -5.71
C PHE A 20 4.23 -17.10 -4.67
N LEU A 21 3.90 -17.17 -3.37
CA LEU A 21 4.87 -17.14 -2.26
C LEU A 21 5.86 -18.32 -2.35
N GLN A 22 5.37 -19.51 -2.70
CA GLN A 22 6.20 -20.69 -2.92
C GLN A 22 7.12 -20.49 -4.12
N PHE A 23 6.59 -20.02 -5.26
CA PHE A 23 7.39 -19.68 -6.43
C PHE A 23 8.50 -18.67 -6.09
N THR A 24 8.19 -17.59 -5.36
CA THR A 24 9.20 -16.61 -4.98
C THR A 24 10.26 -17.20 -4.04
N SER A 25 9.84 -18.07 -3.11
CA SER A 25 10.75 -18.71 -2.15
C SER A 25 11.72 -19.69 -2.82
N GLU A 26 11.29 -20.36 -3.89
CA GLU A 26 12.15 -21.26 -4.68
C GLU A 26 13.16 -20.52 -5.56
N LYS A 27 12.87 -19.26 -5.91
CA LYS A 27 13.68 -18.45 -6.82
C LYS A 27 14.61 -17.49 -6.09
N ASP A 28 14.25 -17.03 -4.90
CA ASP A 28 14.95 -15.94 -4.22
C ASP A 28 14.92 -16.08 -2.68
N ASP A 29 15.97 -16.71 -2.13
CA ASP A 29 16.18 -16.76 -0.68
C ASP A 29 16.36 -15.35 -0.07
N GLN A 30 16.89 -14.37 -0.83
CA GLN A 30 17.09 -13.02 -0.34
C GLN A 30 15.77 -12.28 -0.15
N LEU A 31 14.77 -12.54 -1.00
CA LEU A 31 13.43 -11.97 -0.85
C LEU A 31 12.78 -12.44 0.46
N LYS A 32 12.92 -13.74 0.79
CA LYS A 32 12.43 -14.29 2.06
C LYS A 32 13.14 -13.65 3.26
N GLU A 33 14.47 -13.51 3.17
CA GLU A 33 15.27 -12.88 4.22
C GLU A 33 14.91 -11.40 4.40
N LYS A 34 14.67 -10.65 3.32
CA LYS A 34 14.20 -9.25 3.39
C LYS A 34 12.83 -9.13 4.04
N SER A 35 11.88 -10.00 3.71
CA SER A 35 10.57 -10.02 4.37
C SER A 35 10.69 -10.33 5.86
N LYS A 36 11.58 -11.27 6.24
CA LYS A 36 11.85 -11.60 7.64
C LYS A 36 12.49 -10.42 8.39
N GLN A 37 13.50 -9.78 7.81
CA GLN A 37 14.15 -8.60 8.39
C GLN A 37 13.15 -7.46 8.61
N LEU A 38 12.25 -7.24 7.64
CA LEU A 38 11.20 -6.25 7.79
C LEU A 38 10.26 -6.59 8.95
N LEU A 39 9.87 -7.86 9.12
CA LEU A 39 8.99 -8.33 10.21
C LEU A 39 9.65 -8.26 11.59
N GLU A 40 10.96 -8.49 11.67
CA GLU A 40 11.73 -8.46 12.92
C GLU A 40 12.16 -7.05 13.34
N GLU A 41 12.07 -6.07 12.42
CA GLU A 41 12.40 -4.68 12.74
C GLU A 41 11.45 -4.12 13.81
N THR A 42 12.02 -3.35 14.75
CA THR A 42 11.20 -2.61 15.72
C THR A 42 10.39 -1.54 15.00
N CYS A 43 9.07 -1.60 15.16
CA CYS A 43 8.16 -0.60 14.60
C CYS A 43 8.47 0.80 15.15
N LYS A 44 8.68 1.76 14.25
CA LYS A 44 9.09 3.12 14.60
C LYS A 44 7.91 4.07 14.58
N GLU A 45 7.79 4.88 15.61
CA GLU A 45 6.86 5.99 15.59
C GLU A 45 7.44 7.15 14.76
N ILE A 46 6.75 7.54 13.70
CA ILE A 46 7.18 8.63 12.81
C ILE A 46 6.36 9.88 13.10
N GLY A 47 7.04 10.92 13.60
CA GLY A 47 6.44 12.22 13.86
C GLY A 47 6.07 13.00 12.58
N PRO A 48 5.31 14.10 12.70
CA PRO A 48 4.80 14.86 11.56
C PRO A 48 5.87 15.59 10.73
N GLN A 49 7.07 15.77 11.28
CA GLN A 49 8.11 16.55 10.62
C GLN A 49 8.64 15.80 9.39
N LYS A 50 8.51 16.43 8.21
CA LYS A 50 8.95 15.88 6.92
C LYS A 50 8.25 14.56 6.57
N LEU A 51 7.05 14.33 7.12
CA LEU A 51 6.20 13.18 6.78
C LEU A 51 5.18 13.60 5.71
N LEU A 52 5.08 12.80 4.65
CA LEU A 52 3.92 12.79 3.76
C LEU A 52 3.15 11.49 4.01
N TYR A 53 2.05 11.58 4.76
CA TYR A 53 1.21 10.41 5.03
C TYR A 53 0.29 10.14 3.84
N VAL A 54 0.35 8.92 3.30
CA VAL A 54 -0.51 8.43 2.23
C VAL A 54 -1.63 7.60 2.84
N ASN A 55 -2.87 8.07 2.69
CA ASN A 55 -4.04 7.38 3.20
C ASN A 55 -4.44 6.23 2.26
N GLN A 56 -5.38 5.39 2.71
CA GLN A 56 -6.00 4.37 1.86
C GLN A 56 -6.57 4.99 0.57
N ARG A 57 -6.39 4.31 -0.58
CA ARG A 57 -6.73 4.81 -1.94
C ARG A 57 -6.01 6.09 -2.35
N GLU A 58 -4.87 6.38 -1.75
CA GLU A 58 -3.98 7.43 -2.22
C GLU A 58 -2.63 6.83 -2.62
N TYR A 59 -1.95 7.52 -3.52
CA TYR A 59 -0.52 7.31 -3.78
C TYR A 59 0.20 8.66 -3.91
N ALA A 60 1.48 8.63 -3.62
CA ALA A 60 2.39 9.73 -3.85
C ALA A 60 3.66 9.22 -4.50
N VAL A 61 4.24 10.02 -5.39
CA VAL A 61 5.56 9.78 -5.98
C VAL A 61 6.40 11.00 -5.69
N VAL A 62 7.56 10.81 -5.09
CA VAL A 62 8.49 11.87 -4.66
C VAL A 62 9.84 11.67 -5.35
N CYS A 63 10.38 12.74 -5.93
CA CYS A 63 11.75 12.80 -6.44
C CYS A 63 12.55 13.83 -5.63
N PRO A 64 13.44 13.41 -4.72
CA PRO A 64 14.33 14.31 -3.99
C PRO A 64 15.26 15.08 -4.93
N SER A 65 15.45 16.37 -4.66
CA SER A 65 16.29 17.27 -5.47
C SER A 65 17.79 16.94 -5.45
N ASP A 66 18.22 16.07 -4.53
CA ASP A 66 19.62 15.61 -4.42
C ASP A 66 19.93 14.40 -5.32
N GLY A 67 18.97 13.96 -6.14
CA GLY A 67 19.17 12.88 -7.11
C GLY A 67 19.19 11.48 -6.50
N SER A 68 18.67 11.31 -5.28
CA SER A 68 18.64 10.03 -4.55
C SER A 68 17.70 8.96 -5.16
N GLY A 69 17.07 9.24 -6.30
CA GLY A 69 16.11 8.35 -6.98
C GLY A 69 14.65 8.74 -6.75
N VAL A 70 13.74 8.12 -7.51
CA VAL A 70 12.30 8.39 -7.42
C VAL A 70 11.65 7.32 -6.55
N THR A 71 10.85 7.75 -5.56
CA THR A 71 10.14 6.83 -4.65
C THR A 71 8.64 6.99 -4.79
N GLY A 72 7.93 5.90 -5.09
CA GLY A 72 6.47 5.84 -5.05
C GLY A 72 5.98 5.06 -3.81
N LEU A 73 4.88 5.53 -3.21
CA LEU A 73 4.17 4.80 -2.16
C LEU A 73 2.66 4.92 -2.41
N GLY A 74 1.95 3.79 -2.37
CA GLY A 74 0.51 3.73 -2.53
C GLY A 74 -0.13 2.75 -1.56
N HIS A 75 -1.32 3.09 -1.06
CA HIS A 75 -2.10 2.22 -0.17
C HIS A 75 -3.33 1.68 -0.90
N PHE A 76 -3.22 0.45 -1.40
CA PHE A 76 -4.24 -0.22 -2.22
C PHE A 76 -5.25 -0.97 -1.36
N ASP A 77 -6.55 -0.85 -1.67
CA ASP A 77 -7.64 -1.51 -0.93
C ASP A 77 -8.58 -2.35 -1.81
N GLY A 78 -8.24 -2.54 -3.09
CA GLY A 78 -9.06 -3.22 -4.08
C GLY A 78 -9.87 -2.28 -4.97
N CYS A 79 -9.92 -0.98 -4.67
CA CYS A 79 -10.63 0.00 -5.47
C CYS A 79 -9.67 0.84 -6.34
N GLY A 80 -9.99 1.03 -7.62
CA GLY A 80 -9.22 1.88 -8.53
C GLY A 80 -7.77 1.42 -8.76
N MET A 81 -7.46 0.14 -8.54
CA MET A 81 -6.08 -0.38 -8.53
C MET A 81 -5.37 -0.23 -9.87
N GLU A 82 -6.03 -0.53 -10.99
CA GLU A 82 -5.43 -0.47 -12.33
C GLU A 82 -4.90 0.94 -12.63
N GLY A 83 -5.78 1.96 -12.56
CA GLY A 83 -5.37 3.35 -12.74
C GLY A 83 -4.40 3.85 -11.65
N GLY A 84 -4.42 3.26 -10.46
CA GLY A 84 -3.46 3.55 -9.39
C GLY A 84 -2.05 3.06 -9.71
N VAL A 85 -1.92 1.80 -10.12
CA VAL A 85 -0.65 1.18 -10.53
C VAL A 85 -0.10 1.88 -11.77
N GLU A 86 -0.93 2.05 -12.80
CA GLU A 86 -0.53 2.74 -14.05
C GLU A 86 -0.14 4.19 -13.79
N GLY A 87 -0.94 4.94 -13.03
CA GLY A 87 -0.67 6.35 -12.73
C GLY A 87 0.62 6.53 -11.92
N MET A 88 0.84 5.68 -10.92
CA MET A 88 2.05 5.69 -10.11
C MET A 88 3.29 5.35 -10.96
N MET A 89 3.24 4.29 -11.76
CA MET A 89 4.36 3.89 -12.61
C MET A 89 4.68 4.91 -13.70
N ASN A 90 3.67 5.43 -14.40
CA ASN A 90 3.87 6.50 -15.39
C ASN A 90 4.60 7.70 -14.78
N LYS A 91 4.23 8.09 -13.55
CA LYS A 91 4.85 9.21 -12.85
C LYS A 91 6.27 8.90 -12.39
N ILE A 92 6.52 7.69 -11.88
CA ILE A 92 7.87 7.23 -11.55
C ILE A 92 8.75 7.28 -12.80
N SER A 93 8.31 6.68 -13.91
CA SER A 93 9.02 6.63 -15.18
C SER A 93 9.30 8.02 -15.73
N GLN A 94 8.34 8.96 -15.65
CA GLN A 94 8.55 10.35 -16.09
C GLN A 94 9.62 11.08 -15.27
N LEU A 95 9.59 10.93 -13.95
CA LEU A 95 10.53 11.61 -13.04
C LEU A 95 11.93 10.97 -13.05
N ALA A 96 12.02 9.68 -13.40
CA ALA A 96 13.28 8.95 -13.51
C ALA A 96 14.04 9.26 -14.81
N ARG A 97 13.39 9.88 -15.81
CA ARG A 97 14.04 10.22 -17.10
C ARG A 97 15.26 11.12 -16.88
N GLY A 98 16.42 10.65 -17.34
CA GLY A 98 17.68 11.37 -17.21
C GLY A 98 18.27 11.34 -15.79
N GLY A 99 17.71 10.53 -14.89
CA GLY A 99 18.29 10.19 -13.59
C GLY A 99 19.47 9.22 -13.71
N PRO A 100 20.11 8.87 -12.58
CA PRO A 100 21.19 7.88 -12.56
C PRO A 100 20.67 6.51 -13.01
N ASP A 101 21.57 5.70 -13.59
CA ASP A 101 21.28 4.31 -13.95
C ASP A 101 20.79 3.53 -12.71
N GLY A 102 19.74 2.74 -12.91
CA GLY A 102 19.09 1.98 -11.84
C GLY A 102 18.01 1.06 -12.39
N ARG A 103 17.19 0.51 -11.50
CA ARG A 103 16.06 -0.36 -11.82
C ARG A 103 14.86 -0.03 -10.94
N TYR A 104 13.66 -0.42 -11.35
CA TYR A 104 12.48 -0.28 -10.52
C TYR A 104 12.44 -1.41 -9.48
N GLU A 105 12.46 -1.04 -8.20
CA GLU A 105 12.37 -1.99 -7.08
C GLU A 105 10.98 -1.91 -6.45
N LEU A 106 10.37 -3.07 -6.24
CA LEU A 106 9.03 -3.22 -5.70
C LEU A 106 9.05 -3.87 -4.32
N HIS A 107 8.37 -3.23 -3.38
CA HIS A 107 8.12 -3.74 -2.04
C HIS A 107 6.61 -3.83 -1.83
N LEU A 108 6.12 -5.03 -1.52
CA LEU A 108 4.72 -5.28 -1.17
C LEU A 108 4.64 -5.75 0.28
N ALA A 109 3.83 -5.08 1.09
CA ALA A 109 3.51 -5.55 2.42
C ALA A 109 2.06 -5.24 2.81
N GLY A 110 1.50 -6.07 3.70
CA GLY A 110 0.17 -5.88 4.25
C GLY A 110 -0.77 -7.07 4.02
N GLY A 111 -2.00 -6.93 4.49
CA GLY A 111 -2.93 -8.05 4.55
C GLY A 111 -2.50 -9.11 5.57
N PHE A 112 -3.35 -10.09 5.78
CA PHE A 112 -3.13 -11.22 6.70
C PHE A 112 -4.07 -12.38 6.31
N LEU A 113 -4.12 -13.46 7.09
CA LEU A 113 -5.05 -14.57 6.85
C LEU A 113 -6.46 -14.20 7.34
N ASP A 114 -7.13 -13.29 6.62
CA ASP A 114 -8.49 -12.87 6.93
C ASP A 114 -9.54 -13.89 6.47
N ASP A 115 -10.59 -14.09 7.28
CA ASP A 115 -11.68 -15.06 7.02
C ASP A 115 -12.37 -14.86 5.66
N ARG A 116 -12.38 -13.62 5.16
CA ARG A 116 -13.03 -13.25 3.89
C ARG A 116 -12.12 -13.45 2.68
N LYS A 117 -10.87 -13.86 2.89
CA LYS A 117 -9.83 -14.03 1.85
C LYS A 117 -9.61 -12.76 1.02
N GLN A 118 -9.90 -11.59 1.59
CA GLN A 118 -9.77 -10.30 0.90
C GLN A 118 -8.30 -9.96 0.66
N SER A 119 -7.43 -10.22 1.64
CA SER A 119 -5.99 -9.98 1.53
C SER A 119 -5.35 -10.82 0.43
N ALA A 120 -5.73 -12.11 0.34
CA ALA A 120 -5.25 -13.02 -0.69
C ALA A 120 -5.70 -12.59 -2.09
N LYS A 121 -6.98 -12.25 -2.24
CA LYS A 121 -7.51 -11.74 -3.51
C LYS A 121 -6.83 -10.43 -3.92
N LEU A 122 -6.73 -9.47 -3.00
CA LEU A 122 -6.11 -8.17 -3.25
C LEU A 122 -4.65 -8.32 -3.69
N SER A 123 -3.88 -9.19 -3.01
CA SER A 123 -2.48 -9.43 -3.34
C SER A 123 -2.32 -10.00 -4.75
N LEU A 124 -3.13 -11.00 -5.12
CA LEU A 124 -3.11 -11.60 -6.46
C LEU A 124 -3.53 -10.61 -7.54
N ASP A 125 -4.60 -9.84 -7.30
CA ASP A 125 -5.06 -8.83 -8.25
C ASP A 125 -3.96 -7.78 -8.50
N LEU A 126 -3.27 -7.32 -7.44
CA LEU A 126 -2.18 -6.37 -7.55
C LEU A 126 -0.97 -6.95 -8.31
N ILE A 127 -0.56 -8.19 -8.00
CA ILE A 127 0.51 -8.88 -8.75
C ILE A 127 0.12 -9.01 -10.23
N GLY A 128 -1.13 -9.37 -10.52
CA GLY A 128 -1.64 -9.46 -11.88
C GLY A 128 -1.64 -8.15 -12.65
N LEU A 129 -1.79 -7.00 -11.97
CA LEU A 129 -1.64 -5.67 -12.58
C LEU A 129 -0.17 -5.33 -12.83
N LEU A 130 0.70 -5.60 -11.85
CA LEU A 130 2.14 -5.37 -11.97
C LEU A 130 2.75 -6.19 -13.11
N MET A 131 2.26 -7.40 -13.33
CA MET A 131 2.62 -8.27 -14.48
C MET A 131 2.18 -7.74 -15.85
N LYS A 132 1.45 -6.61 -15.92
CA LYS A 132 1.02 -6.00 -17.19
C LYS A 132 1.71 -4.69 -17.50
N LEU A 133 2.61 -4.23 -16.63
CA LEU A 133 3.37 -3.00 -16.83
C LEU A 133 4.25 -3.08 -18.08
N GLU A 134 4.62 -1.92 -18.63
CA GLU A 134 5.58 -1.87 -19.74
C GLU A 134 7.01 -1.97 -19.20
N GLU A 135 7.24 -1.38 -18.03
CA GLU A 135 8.53 -1.32 -17.37
C GLU A 135 8.89 -2.62 -16.63
N GLU A 136 10.19 -2.94 -16.61
CA GLU A 136 10.72 -4.05 -15.82
C GLU A 136 10.82 -3.68 -14.34
N VAL A 137 9.98 -4.33 -13.52
CA VAL A 137 9.91 -4.11 -12.08
C VAL A 137 10.44 -5.33 -11.33
N HIS A 138 11.42 -5.14 -10.45
CA HIS A 138 12.01 -6.21 -9.66
C HIS A 138 11.37 -6.30 -8.29
N LEU A 139 10.80 -7.46 -7.96
CA LEU A 139 10.27 -7.72 -6.63
C LEU A 139 11.43 -7.89 -5.62
N VAL A 140 11.44 -7.04 -4.61
CA VAL A 140 12.51 -6.98 -3.59
C VAL A 140 12.01 -7.39 -2.21
N THR A 141 10.75 -7.13 -1.89
CA THR A 141 10.14 -7.53 -0.61
C THR A 141 8.71 -7.95 -0.84
N LEU A 142 8.33 -9.10 -0.28
CA LEU A 142 6.98 -9.64 -0.35
C LEU A 142 6.56 -10.12 1.03
N CYS A 143 5.91 -9.24 1.78
CA CYS A 143 5.46 -9.47 3.15
C CYS A 143 3.93 -9.33 3.20
N VAL A 144 3.24 -10.23 2.50
CA VAL A 144 1.78 -10.20 2.36
C VAL A 144 1.13 -11.46 2.92
N THR A 145 -0.15 -11.36 3.26
CA THR A 145 -1.01 -12.49 3.67
C THR A 145 -0.36 -13.34 4.77
N ASP A 146 -0.07 -14.61 4.48
CA ASP A 146 0.54 -15.63 5.33
C ASP A 146 1.87 -15.15 5.94
N VAL A 147 2.65 -14.36 5.18
CA VAL A 147 3.94 -13.83 5.63
C VAL A 147 3.75 -12.72 6.67
N ASN A 148 2.67 -11.95 6.57
CA ASN A 148 2.36 -10.85 7.47
C ASN A 148 1.33 -11.23 8.55
N ASP A 149 1.12 -12.52 8.80
CA ASP A 149 0.08 -13.00 9.70
C ASP A 149 0.60 -13.40 11.08
N THR A 150 -0.19 -13.11 12.12
CA THR A 150 0.01 -13.65 13.47
C THR A 150 -1.30 -14.13 14.05
N LEU A 151 -1.23 -15.21 14.83
CA LEU A 151 -2.39 -15.81 15.49
C LEU A 151 -2.39 -15.43 16.97
N SER A 152 -3.44 -14.74 17.42
CA SER A 152 -3.68 -14.49 18.85
C SER A 152 -4.93 -15.25 19.29
N GLY A 153 -4.74 -16.30 20.08
CA GLY A 153 -5.81 -17.25 20.41
C GLY A 153 -6.26 -18.01 19.14
N SER A 154 -7.48 -17.75 18.69
CA SER A 154 -8.06 -18.32 17.46
C SER A 154 -8.27 -17.28 16.36
N THR A 155 -7.79 -16.05 16.55
CA THR A 155 -8.03 -14.93 15.63
C THR A 155 -6.72 -14.48 14.97
N HIS A 156 -6.76 -14.38 13.65
CA HIS A 156 -5.66 -13.91 12.83
C HIS A 156 -5.59 -12.38 12.80
N PHE A 157 -4.38 -11.84 12.81
CA PHE A 157 -4.09 -10.41 12.76
C PHE A 157 -2.88 -10.14 11.86
N PRO A 158 -2.80 -8.96 11.21
CA PRO A 158 -1.57 -8.56 10.56
C PRO A 158 -0.49 -8.23 11.59
N ILE A 159 0.77 -8.49 11.25
CA ILE A 159 1.95 -8.07 12.01
C ILE A 159 2.26 -6.60 11.68
N ILE A 160 2.43 -6.30 10.40
CA ILE A 160 2.68 -4.95 9.88
C ILE A 160 1.35 -4.27 9.56
N TYR A 161 1.11 -3.13 10.21
CA TYR A 161 -0.05 -2.25 9.96
C TYR A 161 0.32 -1.00 9.15
N GLY A 162 1.59 -0.61 9.15
CA GLY A 162 2.06 0.61 8.51
C GLY A 162 3.53 0.50 8.11
N LEU A 163 3.86 1.16 7.00
CA LEU A 163 5.22 1.24 6.46
C LEU A 163 5.60 2.69 6.22
N ALA A 164 6.87 3.00 6.47
CA ALA A 164 7.52 4.22 6.02
C ALA A 164 8.66 3.90 5.06
N VAL A 165 8.91 4.81 4.12
CA VAL A 165 10.07 4.75 3.23
C VAL A 165 10.90 6.03 3.38
N GLY A 166 12.18 5.87 3.67
CA GLY A 166 13.12 6.99 3.66
C GLY A 166 13.42 7.40 2.22
N VAL A 167 12.79 8.46 1.71
CA VAL A 167 12.89 8.87 0.29
C VAL A 167 14.32 9.11 -0.22
N LYS A 168 15.26 9.43 0.67
CA LYS A 168 16.68 9.60 0.32
C LYS A 168 17.51 8.32 0.40
N THR A 169 17.07 7.37 1.21
CA THR A 169 17.83 6.15 1.53
C THR A 169 17.25 4.91 0.85
N GLY A 170 16.00 4.97 0.38
CA GLY A 170 15.24 3.81 -0.11
C GLY A 170 14.86 2.82 0.99
N VAL A 171 15.19 3.08 2.25
CA VAL A 171 14.96 2.13 3.35
C VAL A 171 13.48 2.08 3.70
N VAL A 172 12.90 0.90 3.55
CA VAL A 172 11.54 0.55 3.99
C VAL A 172 11.58 0.04 5.42
N MET A 173 10.68 0.52 6.27
CA MET A 173 10.61 0.13 7.68
C MET A 173 9.18 0.08 8.21
N GLN A 174 8.97 -0.75 9.24
CA GLN A 174 7.71 -0.74 10.00
C GLN A 174 7.52 0.60 10.71
N ALA A 175 6.32 1.17 10.60
CA ALA A 175 6.04 2.48 11.17
C ALA A 175 4.60 2.67 11.67
N THR A 176 4.46 3.48 12.72
CA THR A 176 3.20 4.08 13.17
C THR A 176 3.22 5.59 12.99
N PHE A 177 2.04 6.18 12.82
CA PHE A 177 1.88 7.59 12.46
C PHE A 177 0.85 8.26 13.39
N PRO A 178 1.31 8.92 14.47
CA PRO A 178 0.42 9.68 15.36
C PRO A 178 -0.21 10.90 14.67
N SER A 179 0.49 11.46 13.67
CA SER A 179 0.04 12.63 12.92
C SER A 179 -0.05 12.28 11.43
N ARG A 180 -1.28 12.31 10.88
CA ARG A 180 -1.57 11.83 9.52
C ARG A 180 -2.14 12.90 8.58
N GLY A 181 -2.34 14.10 9.12
CA GLY A 181 -2.89 15.23 8.38
C GLY A 181 -1.96 15.77 7.28
N PRO A 182 -2.37 16.87 6.63
CA PRO A 182 -3.61 17.64 6.86
C PRO A 182 -4.86 16.95 6.29
N ASP A 183 -6.02 17.50 6.63
CA ASP A 183 -7.32 17.21 6.01
C ASP A 183 -7.70 15.72 5.99
N MET A 184 -7.35 14.96 7.03
CA MET A 184 -7.61 13.52 7.07
C MET A 184 -9.10 13.20 6.98
N ASP A 185 -9.96 14.02 7.61
CA ASP A 185 -11.40 13.82 7.60
C ASP A 185 -11.98 13.92 6.19
N ILE A 186 -11.62 14.95 5.43
CA ILE A 186 -12.13 15.12 4.06
C ILE A 186 -11.53 14.06 3.13
N ARG A 187 -10.22 13.77 3.23
CA ARG A 187 -9.55 12.74 2.44
C ARG A 187 -10.21 11.38 2.67
N SER A 188 -10.47 11.02 3.92
CA SER A 188 -11.16 9.77 4.27
C SER A 188 -12.63 9.78 3.85
N ALA A 189 -13.35 10.88 4.06
CA ALA A 189 -14.76 11.01 3.71
C ALA A 189 -15.00 10.82 2.21
N THR A 190 -14.05 11.16 1.34
CA THR A 190 -14.20 10.95 -0.11
C THR A 190 -14.34 9.49 -0.49
N HIS A 191 -13.58 8.62 0.16
CA HIS A 191 -13.65 7.19 -0.04
C HIS A 191 -14.94 6.62 0.54
N PHE A 192 -15.39 7.17 1.68
CA PHE A 192 -16.71 6.88 2.26
C PHE A 192 -17.85 7.25 1.30
N ALA A 193 -17.74 8.43 0.69
CA ALA A 193 -18.76 8.98 -0.20
C ALA A 193 -18.78 8.36 -1.61
N GLY A 194 -18.04 7.26 -1.82
CA GLY A 194 -18.13 6.46 -3.03
C GLY A 194 -17.09 6.78 -4.10
N LEU A 195 -16.03 7.53 -3.80
CA LEU A 195 -14.92 7.71 -4.75
C LEU A 195 -14.24 6.37 -5.05
N LYS A 196 -14.33 5.93 -6.32
CA LYS A 196 -13.81 4.65 -6.80
C LYS A 196 -12.43 4.71 -7.46
N LYS A 197 -11.71 5.80 -7.26
CA LYS A 197 -10.41 6.07 -7.89
C LYS A 197 -9.32 6.12 -6.82
N MET A 198 -8.12 5.71 -7.22
CA MET A 198 -6.90 5.95 -6.45
C MET A 198 -6.38 7.35 -6.77
N MET A 199 -5.97 8.11 -5.75
CA MET A 199 -5.67 9.54 -5.89
C MET A 199 -4.17 9.83 -5.81
N ASP A 200 -3.65 10.58 -6.78
CA ASP A 200 -2.31 11.17 -6.72
C ASP A 200 -2.33 12.42 -5.84
N ILE A 201 -1.64 12.38 -4.71
CA ILE A 201 -1.72 13.45 -3.71
C ILE A 201 -0.50 14.36 -3.68
N TYR A 202 0.51 14.20 -4.54
CA TYR A 202 1.74 15.01 -4.42
C TYR A 202 2.18 15.63 -5.72
N ASN A 203 2.43 16.94 -5.73
CA ASN A 203 3.04 17.63 -6.87
C ASN A 203 4.56 17.74 -6.68
N ASN A 204 5.35 17.09 -7.53
CA ASN A 204 6.81 17.25 -7.51
C ASN A 204 7.26 18.63 -8.00
N GLU A 205 6.57 19.23 -8.96
CA GLU A 205 6.96 20.52 -9.52
C GLU A 205 6.81 21.65 -8.50
N SER A 206 5.72 21.64 -7.72
CA SER A 206 5.47 22.65 -6.69
C SER A 206 5.89 22.22 -5.28
N GLY A 207 6.26 20.95 -5.08
CA GLY A 207 6.59 20.38 -3.77
C GLY A 207 5.41 20.33 -2.79
N GLN A 208 4.17 20.33 -3.29
CA GLN A 208 2.97 20.51 -2.48
C GLN A 208 2.08 19.26 -2.46
N LEU A 209 1.49 19.00 -1.29
CA LEU A 209 0.34 18.11 -1.16
C LEU A 209 -0.85 18.66 -1.95
N ARG A 210 -1.52 17.79 -2.70
CA ARG A 210 -2.74 18.05 -3.44
C ARG A 210 -3.90 17.40 -2.71
N VAL A 211 -4.68 18.21 -1.99
CA VAL A 211 -6.01 17.82 -1.52
C VAL A 211 -7.01 18.34 -2.56
N GLY A 212 -7.65 17.42 -3.27
CA GLY A 212 -8.48 17.74 -4.43
C GLY A 212 -9.75 18.51 -4.09
N LEU A 213 -10.37 19.11 -5.11
CA LEU A 213 -11.77 19.51 -5.02
C LEU A 213 -12.61 18.24 -5.12
N TYR A 214 -13.19 17.85 -4.00
CA TYR A 214 -14.02 16.66 -3.95
C TYR A 214 -15.49 17.02 -4.16
N HIS A 215 -16.18 16.19 -4.93
CA HIS A 215 -17.61 16.27 -5.13
C HIS A 215 -18.22 14.91 -4.84
N TRP A 216 -19.28 14.89 -4.04
CA TRP A 216 -20.04 13.70 -3.75
C TRP A 216 -21.50 14.06 -3.52
N GLU A 217 -22.37 13.08 -3.76
CA GLU A 217 -23.78 13.18 -3.40
C GLU A 217 -23.97 12.93 -1.89
N PRO A 218 -25.00 13.53 -1.26
CA PRO A 218 -25.34 13.26 0.13
C PRO A 218 -25.45 11.75 0.38
N GLN A 219 -24.76 11.28 1.43
CA GLN A 219 -24.79 9.87 1.80
C GLN A 219 -26.15 9.52 2.37
N LYS A 220 -26.79 8.51 1.76
CA LYS A 220 -28.05 7.97 2.27
C LYS A 220 -27.80 7.34 3.63
N ASP A 221 -28.77 7.52 4.53
CA ASP A 221 -28.81 6.84 5.82
C ASP A 221 -27.61 7.14 6.75
N ILE A 222 -26.86 8.23 6.51
CA ILE A 222 -25.71 8.59 7.35
C ILE A 222 -26.10 8.73 8.83
N ASP A 223 -27.29 9.27 9.10
CA ASP A 223 -27.83 9.40 10.46
C ASP A 223 -28.06 8.02 11.12
N LEU A 224 -28.44 7.00 10.34
CA LEU A 224 -28.59 5.64 10.84
C LEU A 224 -27.23 5.05 11.22
N TYR A 225 -26.20 5.26 10.39
CA TYR A 225 -24.84 4.81 10.69
C TYR A 225 -24.28 5.48 11.95
N LEU A 226 -24.54 6.77 12.14
CA LEU A 226 -24.13 7.52 13.33
C LEU A 226 -24.84 7.07 14.61
N ALA A 227 -26.01 6.45 14.49
CA ALA A 227 -26.77 5.88 15.60
C ALA A 227 -26.35 4.44 15.97
N LEU A 228 -25.51 3.77 15.15
CA LEU A 228 -25.07 2.41 15.42
C LEU A 228 -24.04 2.36 16.57
N SER A 229 -24.10 1.30 17.36
CA SER A 229 -23.05 1.00 18.33
C SER A 229 -21.78 0.50 17.65
N ASP A 230 -20.65 0.66 18.33
CA ASP A 230 -19.33 0.15 17.96
C ASP A 230 -19.32 -1.30 17.39
N PRO A 231 -19.94 -2.30 18.06
CA PRO A 231 -20.03 -3.66 17.49
C PRO A 231 -20.84 -3.72 16.18
N GLN A 232 -21.92 -2.95 16.08
CA GLN A 232 -22.77 -2.91 14.88
C GLN A 232 -22.03 -2.25 13.71
N ILE A 233 -21.32 -1.15 13.96
CA ILE A 233 -20.43 -0.50 12.97
C ILE A 233 -19.39 -1.51 12.49
N ARG A 234 -18.72 -2.22 13.43
CA ARG A 234 -17.73 -3.26 13.10
C ARG A 234 -18.33 -4.49 12.38
N GLN A 235 -19.61 -4.78 12.51
CA GLN A 235 -20.27 -5.89 11.80
C GLN A 235 -20.79 -5.46 10.42
N SER A 236 -21.21 -4.20 10.27
CA SER A 236 -21.69 -3.60 9.00
C SER A 236 -20.62 -3.53 7.90
N LYS A 237 -19.38 -3.94 8.22
CA LYS A 237 -18.16 -3.95 7.41
C LYS A 237 -18.36 -4.36 5.96
N SER A 238 -18.69 -3.36 5.15
CA SER A 238 -18.32 -3.19 3.74
C SER A 238 -17.59 -1.87 3.50
N HIS A 239 -17.32 -1.06 4.54
CA HIS A 239 -16.54 0.17 4.42
C HIS A 239 -15.09 0.02 4.92
N PRO A 240 -14.07 0.18 4.06
CA PRO A 240 -12.66 -0.05 4.39
C PRO A 240 -12.09 0.82 5.53
N ILE A 241 -12.74 1.93 5.87
CA ILE A 241 -12.30 2.91 6.88
C ILE A 241 -12.73 2.54 8.31
N LEU A 242 -13.70 1.62 8.48
CA LEU A 242 -14.30 1.29 9.78
C LEU A 242 -13.59 0.13 10.52
N ARG A 243 -12.36 -0.23 10.11
CA ARG A 243 -11.49 -1.04 10.97
C ARG A 243 -10.81 -0.06 11.94
N PRO A 244 -11.04 -0.17 13.26
CA PRO A 244 -10.36 0.71 14.20
C PRO A 244 -8.86 0.45 14.09
N GLU A 245 -8.13 1.40 13.55
CA GLU A 245 -6.74 1.63 13.96
C GLU A 245 -6.67 2.20 15.39
N TYR A 246 -7.84 2.45 15.98
CA TYR A 246 -8.05 2.77 17.39
C TYR A 246 -8.62 1.55 18.12
N GLY A 247 -7.81 0.50 18.20
CA GLY A 247 -7.91 -0.50 19.24
C GLY A 247 -6.64 -0.41 20.06
N SER A 248 -6.54 0.61 20.92
CA SER A 248 -5.62 0.53 22.05
C SER A 248 -5.85 -0.83 22.73
N ARG A 249 -4.78 -1.63 22.82
CA ARG A 249 -4.71 -2.71 23.78
C ARG A 249 -5.05 -2.20 25.17
#